data_AF-H9MDW2-F1
#
_entry.id   AF-H9MDW2-F1
#
_cell.length_a   1.000
_cell.length_b   1.000
_cell.length_c   1.000
_cell.angle_alpha   90.00
_cell.angle_beta   90.00
_cell.angle_gamma   90.00
#
_symmetry.space_group_name_H-M   'P 1'
#
loop_
_entity.id
_entity.type
_entity.pdbx_description
1 polymer ?
#
loop_
_entity_poly.entity_id
_entity_poly.type
_entity_poly.pdbx_seq_one_letter_code
_entity_poly.pdbx_strand_id
1 'polypeptide(L)'
;MGAPKQKWTSEEEGALRAGVEKYGAGKWQTILKDPEFALCLAARSNVDLKDKWRNLMSVNAGGGQGSKTPRVKSIAAVPLSSVS
;
A
#
# COMPACT_ATOMS: atom_id res chain seq x y z
N MET A 1 5.95 7.14 -23.60
CA MET A 1 5.24 6.20 -22.71
C MET A 1 5.77 6.40 -21.31
N GLY A 2 4.93 6.85 -20.37
CA GLY A 2 5.36 6.99 -18.97
C GLY A 2 5.60 5.60 -18.39
N ALA A 3 6.82 5.33 -17.92
CA ALA A 3 7.17 4.07 -17.28
C ALA A 3 6.12 3.76 -16.20
N PRO A 4 5.39 2.63 -16.30
CA PRO A 4 4.32 2.33 -15.36
C PRO A 4 4.94 2.07 -13.98
N LYS A 5 4.84 3.10 -13.13
CA LYS A 5 4.89 3.11 -11.66
C LYS A 5 4.96 1.69 -11.08
N GLN A 6 6.16 1.25 -10.74
CA GLN A 6 6.54 -0.09 -10.26
C GLN A 6 5.40 -0.75 -9.48
N LYS A 7 4.52 -1.46 -10.19
CA LYS A 7 3.40 -2.18 -9.62
C LYS A 7 3.97 -3.46 -9.02
N TRP A 8 3.39 -3.89 -7.92
CA TRP A 8 3.65 -5.23 -7.42
C TRP A 8 3.41 -6.23 -8.55
N THR A 9 4.40 -7.09 -8.80
CA THR A 9 4.28 -8.15 -9.78
C THR A 9 3.41 -9.28 -9.23
N SER A 10 2.80 -10.07 -10.11
CA SER A 10 1.99 -11.23 -9.69
C SER A 10 2.79 -12.22 -8.85
N GLU A 11 4.09 -12.35 -9.09
CA GLU A 11 5.03 -13.12 -8.27
C GLU A 11 5.14 -12.56 -6.85
N GLU A 12 5.39 -11.25 -6.69
CA GLU A 12 5.43 -10.59 -5.37
C GLU A 12 4.08 -10.68 -4.64
N GLU A 13 2.95 -10.47 -5.33
CA GLU A 13 1.62 -10.57 -4.72
C GLU A 13 1.29 -12.00 -4.30
N GLY A 14 1.68 -12.99 -5.10
CA GLY A 14 1.56 -14.41 -4.79
C GLY A 14 2.40 -14.79 -3.57
N ALA A 15 3.66 -14.36 -3.53
CA ALA A 15 4.54 -14.56 -2.38
C ALA A 15 4.01 -13.89 -1.11
N LEU A 16 3.46 -12.67 -1.21
CA LEU A 16 2.84 -12.00 -0.08
C LEU A 16 1.58 -12.74 0.40
N ARG A 17 0.69 -13.13 -0.51
CA ARG A 17 -0.55 -13.83 -0.14
C ARG A 17 -0.25 -15.20 0.46
N ALA A 18 0.64 -15.98 -0.15
CA ALA A 18 1.09 -17.26 0.38
C ALA A 18 1.82 -17.10 1.72
N GLY A 19 2.69 -16.09 1.86
CA GLY A 19 3.36 -15.80 3.12
C GLY A 19 2.39 -15.42 4.24
N VAL A 20 1.38 -14.61 3.93
CA VAL A 20 0.33 -14.23 4.90
C VAL A 20 -0.58 -15.40 5.23
N GLU A 21 -0.90 -16.26 4.28
CA GLU A 21 -1.69 -17.48 4.49
C GLU A 21 -0.91 -18.51 5.33
N LYS A 22 0.41 -18.66 5.10
CA LYS A 22 1.31 -19.57 5.81
C LYS A 22 1.66 -19.09 7.22
N TYR A 23 1.97 -17.80 7.40
CA TYR A 23 2.47 -17.24 8.67
C TYR A 23 1.46 -16.37 9.44
N GLY A 24 0.48 -15.81 8.76
CA GLY A 24 -0.51 -14.87 9.31
C GLY A 24 -0.20 -13.40 9.01
N ALA A 25 -1.27 -12.61 8.83
CA ALA A 25 -1.19 -11.17 8.62
C ALA A 25 -0.63 -10.50 9.89
N GLY A 26 0.51 -9.81 9.77
CA GLY A 26 1.23 -9.22 10.90
C GLY A 26 2.62 -9.83 11.14
N LYS A 27 2.90 -11.02 10.59
CA LYS A 27 4.22 -11.68 10.65
C LYS A 27 5.10 -11.32 9.46
N TRP A 28 5.10 -10.05 9.05
CA TRP A 28 5.83 -9.53 7.87
C TRP A 28 7.33 -9.84 7.94
N GLN A 29 7.92 -9.69 9.13
CA GLN A 29 9.34 -9.97 9.33
C GLN A 29 9.67 -11.47 9.22
N THR A 30 8.73 -12.34 9.58
CA THR A 30 8.86 -13.79 9.40
C THR A 30 8.77 -14.15 7.92
N ILE A 31 7.81 -13.58 7.20
CA ILE A 31 7.66 -13.76 5.75
C ILE A 31 8.92 -13.29 5.01
N LEU A 32 9.49 -12.14 5.39
CA LEU A 32 10.75 -11.63 4.82
C LEU A 32 12.01 -12.40 5.22
N LYS A 33 11.97 -13.16 6.31
CA LYS A 33 13.07 -14.04 6.70
C LYS A 33 13.04 -15.36 5.93
N ASP A 34 11.92 -15.68 5.32
CA ASP A 34 11.72 -16.94 4.65
C ASP A 34 12.36 -16.90 3.27
N PRO A 35 13.32 -17.77 2.92
CA PRO A 35 14.02 -17.68 1.64
C PRO A 35 13.08 -17.82 0.43
N GLU A 36 11.95 -18.54 0.57
CA GLU A 36 10.96 -18.68 -0.50
C GLU A 36 10.29 -17.34 -0.83
N PHE A 37 9.94 -16.54 0.18
CA PHE A 37 9.25 -15.26 -0.01
C PHE A 37 10.20 -14.07 -0.06
N ALA A 38 11.31 -14.14 0.66
CA ALA A 38 12.36 -13.13 0.69
C ALA A 38 13.01 -12.94 -0.67
N LEU A 39 13.11 -13.97 -1.52
CA LEU A 39 13.61 -13.82 -2.89
C LEU A 39 12.70 -12.94 -3.75
N CYS A 40 11.39 -13.17 -3.70
CA CYS A 40 10.40 -12.33 -4.38
C CYS A 40 10.30 -10.94 -3.76
N LEU A 41 10.35 -10.87 -2.43
CA LEU A 41 10.14 -9.65 -1.64
C LEU A 41 11.47 -8.94 -1.30
N ALA A 42 12.61 -9.35 -1.87
CA ALA A 42 13.93 -8.76 -1.57
C ALA A 42 13.97 -7.27 -1.92
N ALA A 43 13.21 -6.87 -2.95
CA ALA A 43 13.06 -5.49 -3.37
C ALA A 43 12.07 -4.68 -2.49
N ARG A 44 11.43 -5.32 -1.50
CA ARG A 44 10.35 -4.75 -0.67
C ARG A 44 10.70 -4.86 0.81
N SER A 45 10.36 -3.83 1.59
CA SER A 45 10.61 -3.84 3.03
C SER A 45 9.38 -4.33 3.81
N ASN A 46 9.54 -4.66 5.09
CA ASN A 46 8.42 -5.13 5.94
C ASN A 46 7.26 -4.10 5.94
N VAL A 47 7.61 -2.81 5.85
CA VAL A 47 6.66 -1.71 5.73
C VAL A 47 5.85 -1.80 4.42
N ASP A 48 6.50 -2.07 3.29
CA ASP A 48 5.83 -2.26 2.00
C ASP A 48 4.87 -3.45 2.02
N LEU A 49 5.25 -4.58 2.65
CA LEU A 49 4.38 -5.75 2.77
C LEU A 49 3.10 -5.41 3.55
N LYS A 50 3.25 -4.72 4.69
CA LYS A 50 2.11 -4.28 5.50
C LYS A 50 1.21 -3.32 4.73
N ASP A 51 1.80 -2.33 4.06
CA ASP A 51 1.05 -1.35 3.29
C ASP A 51 0.33 -1.98 2.09
N LYS A 52 1.02 -2.84 1.36
CA LYS A 52 0.44 -3.59 0.25
C LYS A 52 -0.69 -4.49 0.71
N TRP A 53 -0.51 -5.22 1.81
CA TRP A 53 -1.57 -6.08 2.34
C TRP A 53 -2.81 -5.28 2.75
N ARG A 54 -2.62 -4.12 3.39
CA ARG A 54 -3.73 -3.20 3.68
C ARG A 54 -4.43 -2.75 2.41
N ASN A 55 -3.68 -2.36 1.37
CA ASN A 55 -4.25 -2.00 0.08
C ASN A 55 -5.01 -3.18 -0.53
N LEU A 56 -4.47 -4.41 -0.50
CA LEU A 56 -5.13 -5.63 -1.01
C LEU A 56 -6.45 -5.93 -0.29
N MET A 57 -6.48 -5.77 1.04
CA MET A 57 -7.72 -5.92 1.83
C MET A 57 -8.72 -4.80 1.54
N SER A 58 -8.26 -3.56 1.39
CA SER A 58 -9.12 -2.42 1.07
C SER A 58 -9.71 -2.49 -0.34
N VAL A 59 -8.97 -2.97 -1.34
CA VAL A 59 -9.49 -3.10 -2.70
C VAL A 59 -10.48 -4.26 -2.85
N ASN A 60 -10.37 -5.31 -2.03
CA ASN A 60 -11.29 -6.46 -2.07
C ASN A 60 -12.64 -6.15 -1.38
N ALA A 61 -12.71 -5.11 -0.53
CA ALA A 61 -13.92 -4.73 0.19
C ALA A 61 -14.75 -3.62 -0.49
N GLY A 62 -14.33 -3.13 -1.67
CA GLY A 62 -15.06 -2.13 -2.44
C GLY A 62 -14.36 -0.78 -2.50
N GLY A 63 -13.80 -0.49 -3.68
CA GLY A 63 -13.57 0.88 -4.14
C GLY A 63 -12.21 1.50 -3.80
N GLY A 64 -11.48 1.88 -4.85
CA GLY A 64 -10.62 3.06 -4.82
C GLY A 64 -9.12 2.79 -4.84
N GLN A 65 -8.52 2.96 -6.03
CA GLN A 65 -7.20 3.59 -6.11
C GLN A 65 -7.23 4.90 -5.31
N GLY A 66 -6.49 4.99 -4.20
CA GLY A 66 -6.60 6.16 -3.36
C GLY A 66 -5.49 6.33 -2.34
N SER A 67 -4.25 6.53 -2.79
CA SER A 67 -3.18 7.12 -1.97
C SER A 67 -2.25 8.00 -2.83
N LYS A 68 -2.82 9.08 -3.37
CA LYS A 68 -2.15 10.38 -3.30
C LYS A 68 -2.44 10.92 -1.90
N THR A 69 -1.43 11.28 -1.12
CA THR A 69 -1.40 12.48 -0.26
C THR A 69 -0.05 12.57 0.47
N PRO A 70 0.52 13.79 0.59
CA PRO A 70 0.08 14.66 1.68
C PRO A 70 -0.30 16.08 1.25
N ARG A 71 -1.36 16.57 1.89
CA ARG A 71 -1.67 17.94 2.31
C ARG A 71 -0.95 19.11 1.63
N VAL A 72 -1.73 19.93 0.92
CA VAL A 72 -1.52 21.38 0.89
C VAL A 72 -2.71 22.07 1.57
N LYS A 73 -2.34 22.80 2.63
CA LYS A 73 -3.09 23.71 3.51
C LYS A 73 -4.50 24.13 3.04
N SER A 74 -5.52 23.68 3.77
CA SER A 74 -6.77 24.43 3.90
C SER A 74 -6.49 25.64 4.79
N ILE A 75 -6.37 26.83 4.18
CA ILE A 75 -6.63 28.06 4.91
C ILE A 75 -8.12 28.34 4.71
N ALA A 76 -8.91 28.00 5.73
CA ALA A 76 -10.27 28.49 5.85
C ALA A 76 -10.18 30.00 6.06
N ALA A 77 -10.66 30.77 5.09
CA ALA A 77 -10.93 32.19 5.23
C ALA A 77 -12.38 32.44 4.81
N VAL A 78 -13.25 32.44 5.82
CA VAL A 78 -14.51 33.20 5.80
C VAL A 78 -14.29 34.43 6.70
N PRO A 79 -15.06 35.52 6.62
CA PRO A 79 -16.03 35.96 5.60
C PRO A 79 -15.77 37.42 5.12
N LEU A 80 -16.34 37.84 3.98
CA LEU A 80 -16.54 39.28 3.74
C LEU A 80 -18.01 39.54 3.44
N SER A 81 -18.71 39.95 4.49
CA SER A 81 -19.91 40.79 4.36
C SER A 81 -19.52 42.13 3.75
N SER A 82 -20.11 42.51 2.62
CA SER A 82 -20.19 43.92 2.20
C SER A 82 -21.40 44.18 1.32
N VAL A 83 -22.40 44.78 1.96
CA VAL A 83 -23.41 45.73 1.50
C VAL A 83 -23.37 46.21 0.03
N SER A 84 -24.48 46.03 -0.68
CA SER A 84 -25.38 47.11 -1.17
C SER A 84 -26.64 46.52 -1.77
#